data_AF-A0A2T7X4C0-F1
#
_entry.id   AF-A0A2T7X4C0-F1
#
_cell.length_a   1.000
_cell.length_b   1.000
_cell.length_c   1.000
_cell.angle_alpha   90.00
_cell.angle_beta   90.00
_cell.angle_gamma   90.00
#
_symmetry.space_group_name_H-M   'P 1'
#
loop_
_entity.id
_entity.type
_entity.pdbx_description
1 polymer ?
#
loop_
_entity_poly.entity_id
_entity_poly.type
_entity_poly.pdbx_seq_one_letter_code
_entity_poly.pdbx_strand_id
1 'polypeptide(L)'
;MRNALLAFFPELVTEYGDISALLAADFYDMLRDVPPSAASFQAAYARPVDPAKAEGSVRWAVGALFAEDAPVFTSQILGATQRLVTQRGRDTIFDNAGRDPVRTSVARIPSGTDTCTFCIMLASRGAVYTDLVSAGEMNDFHDLCDCVPTVIRSKRDYPEGHDVAKFTDLYTSGLGTGRYATAEG
;
A
#
# COMPACT_ATOMS: atom_id res chain seq x y z
N MET A 1 17.06 24.52 4.71
CA MET A 1 15.95 23.69 4.18
C MET A 1 16.25 22.20 4.25
N ARG A 2 17.23 21.68 3.49
CA ARG A 2 17.57 20.24 3.45
C ARG A 2 17.73 19.57 4.82
N ASN A 3 18.57 20.10 5.71
CA ASN A 3 18.80 19.49 7.02
C ASN A 3 17.55 19.52 7.91
N ALA A 4 16.71 20.55 7.79
CA ALA A 4 15.44 20.61 8.50
C ALA A 4 14.47 19.53 8.01
N LEU A 5 14.38 19.31 6.69
CA LEU A 5 13.59 18.22 6.12
C LEU A 5 14.12 16.84 6.51
N LEU A 6 15.45 16.65 6.55
CA LEU A 6 16.05 15.38 6.99
C LEU A 6 15.76 15.06 8.46
N ALA A 7 15.62 16.06 9.31
CA ALA A 7 15.21 15.86 10.70
C ALA A 7 13.70 15.62 10.82
N PHE A 8 12.89 16.44 10.17
CA PHE A 8 11.43 16.42 10.34
C PHE A 8 10.73 15.28 9.62
N PHE A 9 11.15 14.95 8.40
CA PHE A 9 10.41 14.02 7.54
C PHE A 9 10.34 12.58 8.09
N PRO A 10 11.41 12.00 8.67
CA PRO A 10 11.31 10.68 9.31
C PRO A 10 10.34 10.67 10.49
N GLU A 11 10.28 11.76 11.28
CA GLU A 11 9.34 11.90 12.40
C GLU A 11 7.89 11.96 11.89
N LEU A 12 7.63 12.75 10.85
CA LEU A 12 6.33 12.81 10.17
C LEU A 12 5.90 11.42 9.66
N VAL A 13 6.79 10.71 8.97
CA VAL A 13 6.52 9.37 8.44
C VAL A 13 6.22 8.38 9.56
N THR A 14 6.92 8.50 10.68
CA THR A 14 6.69 7.65 11.86
C THR A 14 5.31 7.96 12.45
N GLU A 15 5.05 9.19 12.85
CA GLU A 15 3.80 9.58 13.52
C GLU A 15 2.54 9.17 12.70
N TYR A 16 2.51 9.54 11.42
CA TYR A 16 1.36 9.20 10.58
C TYR A 16 1.38 7.71 10.15
N GLY A 17 2.56 7.09 10.11
CA GLY A 17 2.70 5.65 9.91
C GLY A 17 2.10 4.84 11.05
N ASP A 18 2.22 5.31 12.30
CA ASP A 18 1.62 4.70 13.48
C ASP A 18 0.09 4.74 13.41
N ILE A 19 -0.48 5.88 12.99
CA ILE A 19 -1.93 6.01 12.76
C ILE A 19 -2.37 5.07 11.63
N SER A 20 -1.61 5.00 10.54
CA SER A 20 -1.87 4.10 9.42
C SER A 20 -1.85 2.62 9.85
N ALA A 21 -0.90 2.23 10.70
CA ALA A 21 -0.82 0.88 11.26
C ALA A 21 -1.98 0.55 12.21
N LEU A 22 -2.37 1.50 13.06
CA LEU A 22 -3.57 1.38 13.92
C LEU A 22 -4.82 1.12 13.08
N LEU A 23 -5.10 1.98 12.11
CA LEU A 23 -6.28 1.83 11.25
C LEU A 23 -6.25 0.52 10.44
N ALA A 24 -5.06 0.10 9.99
CA ALA A 24 -4.89 -1.15 9.28
C ALA A 24 -5.13 -2.38 10.17
N ALA A 25 -4.73 -2.34 11.45
CA ALA A 25 -5.01 -3.39 12.41
C ALA A 25 -6.50 -3.49 12.72
N ASP A 26 -7.17 -2.36 12.97
CA ASP A 26 -8.63 -2.31 13.17
C ASP A 26 -9.38 -2.82 11.94
N PHE A 27 -8.95 -2.40 10.75
CA PHE A 27 -9.51 -2.87 9.49
C PHE A 27 -9.31 -4.38 9.30
N TYR A 28 -8.12 -4.90 9.63
CA TYR A 28 -7.83 -6.33 9.58
C TYR A 28 -8.77 -7.11 10.50
N ASP A 29 -8.88 -6.70 11.77
CA ASP A 29 -9.73 -7.37 12.76
C ASP A 29 -11.22 -7.30 12.37
N MET A 30 -11.67 -6.21 11.75
CA MET A 30 -13.04 -6.07 11.23
C MET A 30 -13.36 -7.05 10.10
N LEU A 31 -12.42 -7.24 9.16
CA LEU A 31 -12.60 -8.20 8.06
C LEU A 31 -12.40 -9.65 8.51
N ARG A 32 -11.66 -9.84 9.60
CA ARG A 32 -11.43 -11.10 10.28
C ARG A 32 -12.66 -11.53 11.10
N ASP A 33 -13.81 -11.70 10.45
CA ASP A 33 -15.05 -12.19 11.06
C ASP A 33 -14.97 -13.71 11.33
N VAL A 34 -14.26 -14.11 12.39
CA VAL A 34 -13.99 -15.52 12.70
C VAL A 34 -14.84 -16.06 13.86
N PRO A 35 -15.04 -17.39 13.92
CA PRO A 35 -15.70 -18.02 15.06
C PRO A 35 -14.96 -17.74 16.38
N PRO A 36 -15.65 -17.74 17.53
CA PRO A 36 -15.06 -17.49 18.85
C PRO A 36 -13.84 -18.37 19.19
N SER A 37 -13.77 -19.59 18.64
CA SER A 37 -12.63 -20.51 18.81
C SER A 37 -11.33 -20.02 18.17
N ALA A 38 -11.38 -19.04 17.27
CA ALA A 38 -10.24 -18.39 16.64
C ALA A 38 -10.10 -16.91 17.05
N ALA A 39 -10.87 -16.45 18.05
CA ALA A 39 -10.95 -15.05 18.46
C ALA A 39 -9.81 -14.57 19.37
N SER A 40 -8.85 -15.43 19.73
CA SER A 40 -7.69 -15.03 20.55
C SER A 40 -6.60 -14.30 19.75
N PHE A 41 -6.69 -14.29 18.42
CA PHE A 41 -5.77 -13.53 17.57
C PHE A 41 -6.23 -12.07 17.52
N GLN A 42 -5.29 -11.15 17.72
CA GLN A 42 -5.47 -9.71 17.56
C GLN A 42 -4.43 -9.19 16.59
N ALA A 43 -4.85 -8.27 15.71
CA ALA A 43 -3.92 -7.65 14.79
C ALA A 43 -2.88 -6.80 15.54
N ALA A 44 -1.61 -6.99 15.19
CA ALA A 44 -0.49 -6.23 15.75
C ALA A 44 0.15 -5.35 14.68
N TYR A 45 0.68 -4.19 15.07
CA TYR A 45 1.28 -3.26 14.12
C TYR A 45 2.58 -3.83 13.54
N ALA A 46 2.78 -3.61 12.25
CA ALA A 46 4.09 -3.84 11.64
C ALA A 46 5.14 -2.90 12.23
N ARG A 47 6.42 -3.20 11.96
CA ARG A 47 7.53 -2.34 12.37
C ARG A 47 7.44 -0.99 11.65
N PRO A 48 7.90 0.11 12.28
CA PRO A 48 8.04 1.39 11.61
C PRO A 48 8.90 1.29 10.35
N VAL A 49 8.66 2.20 9.41
CA VAL A 49 9.53 2.37 8.24
C VAL A 49 10.93 2.77 8.71
N ASP A 50 11.96 2.16 8.11
CA ASP A 50 13.35 2.54 8.37
C ASP A 50 13.58 4.03 8.05
N PRO A 51 14.02 4.84 9.03
CA PRO A 51 14.31 6.26 8.83
C PRO A 51 15.24 6.54 7.64
N ALA A 52 16.16 5.63 7.32
CA ALA A 52 17.05 5.76 6.18
C ALA A 52 16.29 5.83 4.83
N LYS A 53 15.14 5.15 4.71
CA LYS A 53 14.27 5.23 3.51
C LYS A 53 13.61 6.61 3.39
N ALA A 54 13.18 7.18 4.51
CA ALA A 54 12.61 8.52 4.56
C ALA A 54 13.67 9.58 4.22
N GLU A 55 14.85 9.47 4.82
CA GLU A 55 15.99 10.34 4.50
C GLU A 55 16.41 10.24 3.04
N GLY A 56 16.49 9.03 2.48
CA GLY A 56 16.81 8.80 1.08
C GLY A 56 15.83 9.50 0.15
N SER A 57 14.53 9.42 0.45
CA SER A 57 13.47 10.10 -0.30
C SER A 57 13.60 11.63 -0.24
N VAL A 58 13.95 12.19 0.92
CA VAL A 58 14.24 13.63 1.07
C VAL A 58 15.46 14.04 0.26
N ARG A 59 16.56 13.27 0.31
CA ARG A 59 17.80 13.59 -0.43
C ARG A 59 17.54 13.61 -1.93
N TRP A 60 16.78 12.64 -2.42
CA TRP A 60 16.36 12.59 -3.82
C TRP A 60 15.50 13.80 -4.19
N ALA A 61 14.44 14.08 -3.41
CA ALA A 61 13.52 15.19 -3.67
C ALA A 61 14.23 16.55 -3.70
N VAL A 62 15.08 16.83 -2.70
CA VAL A 62 15.83 18.10 -2.60
C VAL A 62 16.78 18.29 -3.79
N GLY A 63 17.16 17.22 -4.50
CA GLY A 63 17.90 17.28 -5.75
C GLY A 63 17.28 18.26 -6.76
N ALA A 64 15.94 18.25 -6.89
CA ALA A 64 15.21 19.10 -7.82
C ALA A 64 15.29 20.60 -7.48
N LEU A 65 15.47 20.96 -6.20
CA LEU A 65 15.63 22.36 -5.79
C LEU A 65 16.96 22.96 -6.26
N PHE A 66 18.01 22.15 -6.43
CA PHE A 66 19.27 22.62 -7.02
C PHE A 66 19.14 22.92 -8.52
N ALA A 67 18.13 22.36 -9.18
CA ALA A 67 17.76 22.66 -10.56
C ALA A 67 16.68 23.75 -10.67
N GLU A 68 16.35 24.43 -9.57
CA GLU A 68 15.29 25.44 -9.46
C GLU A 68 13.88 24.95 -9.86
N ASP A 69 13.65 23.64 -9.80
CA ASP A 69 12.38 23.01 -10.17
C ASP A 69 11.52 22.69 -8.94
N ALA A 70 10.91 23.74 -8.38
CA ALA A 70 10.03 23.62 -7.22
C ALA A 70 8.79 22.73 -7.44
N PRO A 71 8.13 22.73 -8.62
CA PRO A 71 7.06 21.78 -8.93
C PRO A 71 7.49 20.31 -8.85
N VAL A 72 8.67 19.97 -9.40
CA VAL A 72 9.20 18.60 -9.31
C VAL A 72 9.53 18.24 -7.87
N PHE A 73 10.19 19.12 -7.11
CA PHE A 73 10.41 18.88 -5.67
C PHE A 73 9.10 18.55 -4.94
N THR A 74 8.05 19.34 -5.22
CA THR A 74 6.75 19.18 -4.58
C THR A 74 6.10 17.84 -4.92
N SER A 75 6.10 17.42 -6.18
CA SER A 75 5.53 16.13 -6.58
C SER A 75 6.28 14.96 -5.95
N GLN A 76 7.61 15.04 -5.92
CA GLN A 76 8.49 14.01 -5.37
C GLN A 76 8.29 13.84 -3.86
N ILE A 77 8.26 14.95 -3.11
CA ILE A 77 8.09 14.86 -1.65
C ILE A 77 6.68 14.42 -1.27
N LEU A 78 5.64 14.85 -1.99
CA LEU A 78 4.25 14.39 -1.77
C LEU A 78 4.09 12.91 -2.07
N GLY A 79 4.69 12.43 -3.18
CA GLY A 79 4.71 11.02 -3.55
C GLY A 79 5.35 10.15 -2.46
N ALA A 80 6.55 10.53 -2.02
CA ALA A 80 7.25 9.84 -0.94
C ALA A 80 6.49 9.91 0.39
N THR A 81 5.87 11.04 0.71
CA THR A 81 5.03 11.18 1.93
C THR A 81 3.90 10.15 1.91
N GLN A 82 3.12 10.13 0.83
CA GLN A 82 2.00 9.20 0.68
C GLN A 82 2.47 7.75 0.80
N ARG A 83 3.53 7.37 0.08
CA ARG A 83 4.04 6.00 0.08
C ARG A 83 4.51 5.57 1.46
N LEU A 84 5.36 6.36 2.11
CA LEU A 84 6.00 5.93 3.36
C LEU A 84 5.02 5.96 4.56
N VAL A 85 4.13 6.94 4.63
CA VAL A 85 3.07 6.98 5.67
C VAL A 85 2.13 5.78 5.55
N THR A 86 1.76 5.40 4.33
CA THR A 86 0.85 4.27 4.12
C THR A 86 1.54 2.91 4.21
N GLN A 87 2.86 2.84 4.03
CA GLN A 87 3.63 1.59 4.02
C GLN A 87 3.44 0.79 5.32
N ARG A 88 3.49 1.44 6.49
CA ARG A 88 3.35 0.72 7.77
C ARG A 88 1.98 0.05 7.92
N GLY A 89 0.91 0.70 7.46
CA GLY A 89 -0.43 0.10 7.42
C GLY A 89 -0.51 -1.08 6.46
N ARG A 90 0.09 -0.97 5.27
CA ARG A 90 0.16 -2.05 4.28
C ARG A 90 0.89 -3.27 4.83
N ASP A 91 2.06 -3.06 5.43
CA ASP A 91 2.85 -4.11 6.05
C ASP A 91 2.10 -4.74 7.23
N THR A 92 1.33 -3.95 7.98
CA THR A 92 0.49 -4.45 9.08
C THR A 92 -0.51 -5.49 8.59
N ILE A 93 -1.16 -5.27 7.44
CA ILE A 93 -2.12 -6.23 6.89
C ILE A 93 -1.42 -7.54 6.47
N PHE A 94 -0.28 -7.45 5.77
CA PHE A 94 0.47 -8.63 5.35
C PHE A 94 1.08 -9.41 6.51
N ASP A 95 1.65 -8.72 7.51
CA ASP A 95 2.23 -9.34 8.70
C ASP A 95 1.18 -10.07 9.52
N ASN A 96 -0.04 -9.52 9.63
CA ASN A 96 -1.13 -10.19 10.33
C ASN A 96 -1.67 -11.37 9.52
N ALA A 97 -1.82 -11.25 8.21
CA ALA A 97 -2.22 -12.37 7.35
C ALA A 97 -1.30 -13.58 7.50
N GLY A 98 0.01 -13.37 7.53
CA GLY A 98 0.99 -14.44 7.72
C GLY A 98 0.98 -15.07 9.12
N ARG A 99 0.48 -14.36 10.13
CA ARG A 99 0.41 -14.84 11.52
C ARG A 99 -0.96 -15.37 11.92
N ASP A 100 -2.00 -15.10 11.14
CA ASP A 100 -3.36 -15.50 11.48
C ASP A 100 -3.48 -17.03 11.47
N PRO A 101 -3.91 -17.66 12.59
CA PRO A 101 -4.12 -19.10 12.63
C PRO A 101 -5.24 -19.57 11.69
N VAL A 102 -6.16 -18.68 11.32
CA VAL A 102 -7.13 -18.93 10.26
C VAL A 102 -6.43 -18.61 8.95
N ARG A 103 -6.26 -19.61 8.08
CA ARG A 103 -5.64 -19.39 6.76
C ARG A 103 -6.39 -18.30 6.01
N THR A 104 -5.76 -17.12 5.92
CA THR A 104 -6.28 -15.98 5.18
C THR A 104 -5.39 -15.72 3.97
N SER A 105 -6.02 -15.27 2.90
CA SER A 105 -5.31 -14.72 1.75
C SER A 105 -5.56 -13.23 1.69
N VAL A 106 -4.63 -12.50 1.11
CA VAL A 106 -4.67 -11.06 0.88
C VAL A 106 -4.81 -10.87 -0.62
N ALA A 107 -5.67 -9.94 -1.03
CA ALA A 107 -5.73 -9.41 -2.38
C ALA A 107 -5.24 -7.96 -2.40
N ARG A 108 -4.79 -7.52 -3.57
CA ARG A 108 -4.40 -6.13 -3.83
C ARG A 108 -5.61 -5.41 -4.38
N ILE A 109 -6.20 -4.50 -3.61
CA ILE A 109 -7.44 -3.82 -3.97
C ILE A 109 -7.12 -2.39 -4.41
N PRO A 110 -7.30 -2.05 -5.70
CA PRO A 110 -7.36 -0.66 -6.12
C PRO A 110 -8.52 0.06 -5.44
N SER A 111 -8.23 1.10 -4.67
CA SER A 111 -9.25 1.81 -3.86
C SER A 111 -9.56 3.23 -4.36
N GLY A 112 -8.77 3.75 -5.31
CA GLY A 112 -8.93 5.08 -5.86
C GLY A 112 -9.47 5.07 -7.30
N THR A 113 -9.52 6.27 -7.88
CA THR A 113 -9.94 6.49 -9.27
C THR A 113 -8.80 6.36 -10.28
N ASP A 114 -7.55 6.44 -9.81
CA ASP A 114 -6.33 6.44 -10.61
C ASP A 114 -5.40 5.30 -10.17
N THR A 115 -5.44 4.17 -10.85
CA THR A 115 -4.67 2.97 -10.51
C THR A 115 -3.72 2.63 -11.64
N CYS A 116 -2.42 2.50 -11.35
CA CYS A 116 -1.44 2.18 -12.39
C CYS A 116 -1.55 0.72 -12.88
N THR A 117 -1.01 0.45 -14.06
CA THR A 117 -1.00 -0.88 -14.68
C THR A 117 -0.35 -1.96 -13.80
N PHE A 118 0.66 -1.59 -13.01
CA PHE A 118 1.30 -2.51 -12.06
C PHE A 118 0.33 -2.93 -10.94
N CYS A 119 -0.42 -1.98 -10.36
CA CYS A 119 -1.40 -2.29 -9.34
C CYS A 119 -2.58 -3.10 -9.91
N ILE A 120 -2.99 -2.82 -11.16
CA ILE A 120 -3.98 -3.65 -11.87
C ILE A 120 -3.48 -5.07 -12.07
N MET A 121 -2.21 -5.25 -12.45
CA MET A 121 -1.59 -6.57 -12.56
C MET A 121 -1.60 -7.33 -11.23
N LEU A 122 -1.32 -6.64 -10.12
CA LEU A 122 -1.39 -7.28 -8.80
C LEU A 122 -2.84 -7.61 -8.40
N ALA A 123 -3.79 -6.73 -8.71
CA ALA A 123 -5.21 -6.92 -8.43
C ALA A 123 -5.81 -8.10 -9.22
N SER A 124 -5.40 -8.29 -10.47
CA SER A 124 -5.89 -9.36 -11.35
C SER A 124 -5.57 -10.77 -10.87
N ARG A 125 -4.65 -10.91 -9.91
CA ARG A 125 -4.33 -12.21 -9.30
C ARG A 125 -5.34 -12.64 -8.25
N GLY A 126 -6.11 -11.69 -7.71
CA GLY A 126 -7.01 -11.93 -6.59
C GLY A 126 -6.26 -12.25 -5.29
N ALA A 127 -6.92 -13.03 -4.43
CA ALA A 127 -6.49 -13.35 -3.07
C ALA A 127 -5.44 -14.47 -3.04
N VAL A 128 -4.22 -14.17 -3.48
CA VAL A 128 -3.13 -15.15 -3.61
C VAL A 128 -1.97 -14.92 -2.65
N TYR A 129 -1.94 -13.79 -1.96
CA TYR A 129 -0.85 -13.43 -1.06
C TYR A 129 -1.16 -13.93 0.35
N THR A 130 -0.27 -14.67 1.00
CA THR A 130 -0.52 -15.22 2.34
C THR A 130 0.31 -14.55 3.43
N ASP A 131 1.36 -13.83 3.05
CA ASP A 131 2.31 -13.15 3.92
C ASP A 131 3.20 -12.18 3.10
N LEU A 132 4.13 -11.49 3.75
CA LEU A 132 5.12 -10.66 3.08
C LEU A 132 6.04 -11.45 2.11
N VAL A 133 6.27 -12.74 2.35
CA VAL A 133 7.22 -13.56 1.56
C VAL A 133 6.61 -13.97 0.22
N SER A 134 5.35 -14.39 0.23
CA SER A 134 4.51 -14.65 -0.94
C SER A 134 4.18 -13.37 -1.69
N ALA A 135 4.14 -12.22 -1.01
CA ALA A 135 4.17 -10.91 -1.66
C ALA A 135 5.53 -10.66 -2.34
N GLY A 136 6.66 -11.11 -1.77
CA GLY A 136 7.99 -11.08 -2.40
C GLY A 136 8.40 -9.67 -2.86
N GLU A 137 9.05 -9.57 -4.04
CA GLU A 137 9.34 -8.29 -4.72
C GLU A 137 8.06 -7.51 -5.12
N MET A 138 6.87 -8.07 -4.91
CA MET A 138 5.58 -7.45 -5.21
C MET A 138 4.90 -6.85 -3.96
N ASN A 139 5.60 -6.79 -2.82
CA ASN A 139 5.22 -5.91 -1.72
C ASN A 139 5.67 -4.45 -1.94
N ASP A 140 6.23 -4.13 -3.09
CA ASP A 140 6.57 -2.76 -3.43
C ASP A 140 5.31 -1.94 -3.76
N PHE A 141 5.35 -0.69 -3.31
CA PHE A 141 4.38 0.33 -3.64
C PHE A 141 5.15 1.51 -4.18
N HIS A 142 4.66 2.11 -5.25
CA HIS A 142 5.25 3.34 -5.80
C HIS A 142 4.60 4.58 -5.16
N ASP A 143 5.18 5.74 -5.45
CA ASP A 143 4.62 7.03 -5.05
C ASP A 143 3.21 7.24 -5.63
N LEU A 144 2.29 7.75 -4.82
CA LEU A 144 0.88 7.98 -5.18
C LEU A 144 0.10 6.69 -5.54
N CYS A 145 0.53 5.55 -5.00
CA CYS A 145 -0.18 4.28 -5.16
C CYS A 145 -1.45 4.24 -4.29
N ASP A 146 -2.60 3.92 -4.89
CA ASP A 146 -3.92 3.81 -4.26
C ASP A 146 -4.29 2.37 -3.86
N CYS A 147 -3.36 1.41 -4.04
CA CYS A 147 -3.61 0.01 -3.74
C CYS A 147 -3.58 -0.23 -2.21
N VAL A 148 -4.60 -0.95 -1.73
CA VAL A 148 -4.79 -1.36 -0.34
C VAL A 148 -4.78 -2.89 -0.27
N PRO A 149 -3.83 -3.49 0.47
CA PRO A 149 -3.89 -4.91 0.82
C PRO A 149 -5.18 -5.17 1.61
N THR A 150 -5.94 -6.20 1.25
CA THR A 150 -7.20 -6.54 1.92
C THR A 150 -7.29 -8.04 2.12
N VAL A 151 -7.68 -8.47 3.32
CA VAL A 151 -7.92 -9.88 3.62
C VAL A 151 -9.18 -10.35 2.89
N ILE A 152 -9.07 -11.46 2.18
CA ILE A 152 -10.14 -12.10 1.43
C ILE A 152 -10.14 -13.59 1.78
N ARG A 153 -11.19 -14.07 2.44
CA ARG A 153 -11.36 -15.50 2.79
C ARG A 153 -12.32 -16.21 1.86
N SER A 154 -13.25 -15.45 1.29
CA SER A 154 -14.23 -15.92 0.33
C SER A 154 -14.51 -14.86 -0.73
N LYS A 155 -15.16 -15.24 -1.83
CA LYS A 155 -15.58 -14.27 -2.86
C LYS A 155 -16.47 -13.14 -2.32
N ARG A 156 -17.14 -13.35 -1.18
CA ARG A 156 -18.02 -12.35 -0.55
C ARG A 156 -17.25 -11.27 0.21
N ASP A 157 -15.96 -11.49 0.47
CA ASP A 157 -15.11 -10.57 1.23
C ASP A 157 -14.52 -9.49 0.31
N TYR A 158 -14.64 -9.64 -1.02
CA TYR A 158 -14.24 -8.60 -1.96
C TYR A 158 -15.14 -7.36 -1.82
N PRO A 159 -14.56 -6.15 -1.82
CA PRO A 159 -15.33 -4.92 -1.88
C PRO A 159 -16.25 -4.88 -3.10
N GLU A 160 -17.37 -4.18 -2.96
CA GLU A 160 -18.31 -3.99 -4.07
C GLU A 160 -17.61 -3.42 -5.30
N GLY A 161 -17.87 -4.01 -6.47
CA GLY A 161 -17.26 -3.61 -7.73
C GLY A 161 -15.83 -4.11 -7.96
N HIS A 162 -15.20 -4.78 -6.99
CA HIS A 162 -13.91 -5.43 -7.20
C HIS A 162 -14.12 -6.76 -7.96
N ASP A 163 -13.74 -6.76 -9.24
CA ASP A 163 -13.86 -7.93 -10.12
C ASP A 163 -12.48 -8.32 -10.68
N VAL A 164 -12.00 -9.48 -10.25
CA VAL A 164 -10.72 -10.05 -10.68
C VAL A 164 -10.67 -10.28 -12.19
N ALA A 165 -11.79 -10.67 -12.81
CA ALA A 165 -11.86 -10.87 -14.27
C ALA A 165 -11.66 -9.54 -14.99
N LYS A 166 -12.35 -8.48 -14.56
CA LYS A 166 -12.17 -7.12 -15.09
C LYS A 166 -10.73 -6.63 -14.96
N PHE A 167 -10.08 -6.87 -13.82
CA PHE A 167 -8.67 -6.51 -13.65
C PHE A 167 -7.74 -7.35 -14.51
N THR A 168 -8.09 -8.60 -14.80
CA THR A 168 -7.36 -9.45 -15.75
C THR A 168 -7.44 -8.89 -17.17
N ASP A 169 -8.62 -8.46 -17.60
CA ASP A 169 -8.81 -7.83 -18.92
C ASP A 169 -8.00 -6.53 -19.03
N LEU A 170 -8.05 -5.67 -18.01
CA LEU A 170 -7.23 -4.45 -17.97
C LEU A 170 -5.73 -4.77 -18.01
N TYR A 171 -5.27 -5.71 -17.20
CA TYR A 171 -3.86 -6.11 -17.16
C TYR A 171 -3.37 -6.65 -18.50
N THR A 172 -4.11 -7.60 -19.09
CA THR A 172 -3.77 -8.19 -20.40
C THR A 172 -3.81 -7.17 -21.53
N SER A 173 -4.61 -6.11 -21.37
CA SER A 173 -4.64 -4.96 -22.28
C SER A 173 -3.56 -3.91 -21.99
N GLY A 174 -2.75 -4.09 -20.94
CA GLY A 174 -1.73 -3.13 -20.53
C GLY A 174 -2.28 -1.83 -19.94
N LEU A 175 -3.51 -1.83 -19.43
CA LEU A 175 -4.24 -0.64 -18.99
C LEU A 175 -4.23 -0.47 -17.47
N GLY A 176 -4.06 0.79 -17.03
CA GLY A 176 -4.45 1.26 -15.71
C GLY A 176 -5.89 1.80 -15.68
N THR A 177 -6.23 2.55 -14.63
CA THR A 177 -7.45 3.35 -14.54
C THR A 177 -7.11 4.84 -14.40
N GLY A 178 -8.08 5.70 -14.71
CA GLY A 178 -7.94 7.15 -14.58
C GLY A 178 -6.74 7.69 -15.35
N ARG A 179 -5.83 8.41 -14.68
CA ARG A 179 -4.59 8.95 -15.29
C ARG A 179 -3.66 7.91 -15.93
N TYR A 180 -3.84 6.63 -15.61
CA TYR A 180 -3.04 5.52 -16.15
C TYR A 180 -3.78 4.68 -17.20
N ALA A 181 -4.99 5.06 -17.58
CA ALA A 181 -5.67 4.48 -18.73
C ALA A 181 -5.09 5.13 -20.01
N THR A 182 -4.12 4.51 -20.70
CA THR A 182 -3.70 4.99 -22.04
C THR A 182 -4.58 4.34 -23.11
N ALA A 183 -5.01 4.94 -24.22
CA ALA A 183 -5.28 6.31 -24.64
C ALA A 183 -6.41 6.16 -25.68
N GLU A 184 -7.54 6.85 -25.53
CA GLU A 184 -8.25 7.27 -26.73
C GLU A 184 -7.41 8.41 -27.33
N GLY A 185 -7.09 8.30 -28.63
CA GLY A 185 -6.36 9.33 -29.37
C GLY A 185 -7.14 10.63 -29.51
#